data_AF-A0A4V4HHD0-F1
#
_entry.id   AF-A0A4V4HHD0-F1
#
_cell.length_a   1.000
_cell.length_b   1.000
_cell.length_c   1.000
_cell.angle_alpha   90.00
_cell.angle_beta   90.00
_cell.angle_gamma   90.00
#
_symmetry.space_group_name_H-M   'P 1'
#
loop_
_entity.id
_entity.type
_entity.pdbx_description
1 polymer ?
#
loop_
_entity_poly.entity_id
_entity_poly.type
_entity_poly.pdbx_seq_one_letter_code
_entity_poly.pdbx_strand_id
1 'polypeptide(L)'
;MPLPHRFDEWDSVFKSRPSRVAEEEELLAEGFSEDEIPAVIERRNQYRHVYRKAMCSRQYYQRHRTNILTKAKLKYKSRDSEPVQTQASRREAQRRAQQNYRLQNRELLAKKERERRLRKKRMESTEIIPADQ
;
A
#
# COMPACT_ATOMS: atom_id res chain seq x y z
N MET A 1 -3.14 11.24 -0.92
CA MET A 1 -3.02 10.71 -2.29
C MET A 1 -2.72 9.23 -2.24
N PRO A 2 -3.58 8.34 -2.73
CA PRO A 2 -3.26 6.92 -2.88
C PRO A 2 -2.14 6.74 -3.93
N LEU A 3 -1.30 5.72 -3.74
CA LEU A 3 -0.22 5.40 -4.67
C LEU A 3 -0.78 4.93 -6.03
N PRO A 4 -0.23 5.39 -7.16
CA PRO A 4 -0.60 4.88 -8.48
C PRO A 4 -0.38 3.38 -8.59
N HIS A 5 -1.30 2.69 -9.26
CA HIS A 5 -1.29 1.24 -9.33
C HIS A 5 -0.26 0.69 -10.33
N ARG A 6 0.12 1.50 -11.34
CA ARG A 6 1.13 1.16 -12.35
C ARG A 6 2.40 2.00 -12.17
N PHE A 7 3.56 1.37 -12.27
CA PHE A 7 4.87 2.03 -12.11
C PHE A 7 5.15 3.13 -13.12
N ASP A 8 4.57 3.04 -14.32
CA ASP A 8 4.78 4.02 -15.39
C ASP A 8 4.02 5.33 -15.12
N GLU A 9 3.03 5.31 -14.21
CA GLU A 9 2.24 6.45 -13.75
C GLU A 9 2.86 7.15 -12.53
N TRP A 10 4.03 6.69 -12.07
CA TRP A 10 4.71 7.34 -10.95
C TRP A 10 5.32 8.65 -11.45
N ASP A 11 4.94 9.72 -10.77
CA ASP A 11 5.35 11.10 -11.03
C ASP A 11 6.87 11.22 -11.25
N SER A 12 7.28 12.13 -12.14
CA SER A 12 8.69 12.43 -12.41
C SER A 12 9.42 12.85 -11.13
N VAL A 13 8.71 13.47 -10.20
CA VAL A 13 9.14 13.86 -8.84
C VAL A 13 9.68 12.67 -8.03
N PHE A 14 9.24 11.44 -8.33
CA PHE A 14 9.71 10.22 -7.67
C PHE A 14 10.89 9.55 -8.36
N LYS A 15 11.20 9.94 -9.61
CA LYS A 15 12.32 9.43 -10.40
C LYS A 15 13.61 10.17 -10.09
N SER A 16 13.54 11.47 -9.80
CA SER A 16 14.66 12.29 -9.36
C SER A 16 14.66 12.45 -7.83
N ARG A 17 15.84 12.79 -7.28
CA ARG A 17 15.98 13.25 -5.91
C ARG A 17 16.65 14.63 -5.95
N PRO A 18 15.86 15.72 -6.02
CA PRO A 18 16.42 17.07 -5.96
C PRO A 18 17.16 17.29 -4.63
N SER A 19 17.99 18.33 -4.58
CA SER A 19 18.55 18.79 -3.31
C SER A 19 17.41 19.26 -2.41
N ARG A 20 17.61 19.18 -1.09
CA ARG A 20 16.60 19.60 -0.12
C ARG A 20 16.18 21.06 -0.34
N VAL A 21 17.16 21.93 -0.59
CA VAL A 21 16.93 23.37 -0.84
C VAL A 21 16.07 23.58 -2.10
N ALA A 22 16.38 22.89 -3.20
CA ALA A 22 15.58 23.00 -4.43
C ALA A 22 14.16 22.45 -4.27
N GLU A 23 13.96 21.42 -3.44
CA GLU A 23 12.64 20.88 -3.15
C GLU A 23 11.82 21.81 -2.24
N GLU A 24 12.47 22.49 -1.29
CA GLU A 24 11.83 23.51 -0.45
C GLU A 24 11.41 24.73 -1.29
N GLU A 25 12.27 25.21 -2.19
CA GLU A 25 11.95 26.31 -3.12
C GLU A 25 10.78 25.97 -4.07
N GLU A 26 10.75 24.75 -4.61
CA GLU A 26 9.65 24.27 -5.46
C GLU A 26 8.33 24.23 -4.68
N LEU A 27 8.33 23.69 -3.46
CA LEU A 27 7.11 23.59 -2.64
C LEU A 27 6.60 24.96 -2.18
N LEU A 28 7.49 25.91 -1.89
CA LEU A 28 7.10 27.30 -1.65
C LEU A 28 6.44 27.92 -2.88
N ALA A 29 6.98 27.68 -4.08
CA ALA A 29 6.41 28.15 -5.34
C ALA A 29 5.05 27.48 -5.66
N GLU A 30 4.85 26.23 -5.25
CA GLU A 30 3.57 25.50 -5.32
C GLU A 30 2.53 26.01 -4.30
N GLY A 31 2.92 26.87 -3.36
CA GLY A 31 2.05 27.51 -2.37
C GLY A 31 1.90 26.76 -1.05
N PHE A 32 2.79 25.82 -0.73
CA PHE A 32 2.84 25.19 0.59
C PHE A 32 3.41 26.15 1.64
N SER A 33 2.91 26.05 2.88
CA SER A 33 3.48 26.82 4.00
C SER A 33 4.81 26.24 4.46
N GLU A 34 5.69 27.08 5.01
CA GLU A 34 6.99 26.66 5.55
C GLU A 34 6.87 25.52 6.59
N ASP A 35 5.79 25.52 7.37
CA ASP A 35 5.52 24.49 8.38
C ASP A 35 5.10 23.14 7.77
N GLU A 36 4.44 23.14 6.61
CA GLU A 36 3.96 21.94 5.94
C GLU A 36 5.04 21.26 5.08
N ILE A 37 5.99 22.05 4.57
CA ILE A 37 7.05 21.60 3.65
C ILE A 37 7.84 20.40 4.19
N PRO A 38 8.32 20.37 5.46
CA PRO A 38 9.04 19.23 5.99
C PRO A 38 8.24 17.92 5.90
N ALA A 39 6.94 17.96 6.21
CA ALA A 39 6.07 16.79 6.18
C ALA A 39 5.80 16.32 4.74
N VAL A 40 5.68 17.25 3.79
CA VAL A 40 5.53 16.94 2.36
C VAL A 40 6.79 16.29 1.80
N ILE A 41 7.97 16.84 2.12
CA ILE A 41 9.27 16.28 1.70
C ILE A 41 9.47 14.88 2.27
N GLU A 42 9.15 14.66 3.55
CA GLU A 42 9.25 13.34 4.17
C GLU A 42 8.36 12.33 3.43
N ARG A 43 7.12 12.70 3.13
CA ARG A 43 6.18 11.86 2.38
C ARG A 43 6.68 11.59 0.96
N ARG A 44 7.18 12.59 0.23
CA ARG A 44 7.80 12.43 -1.10
C ARG A 44 8.99 11.46 -1.04
N ASN A 45 9.82 11.55 0.01
CA ASN A 45 10.96 10.64 0.22
C ASN A 45 10.56 9.19 0.50
N GLN A 46 9.50 8.97 1.28
CA GLN A 46 8.93 7.64 1.49
C GLN A 46 8.49 7.02 0.15
N TYR A 47 7.82 7.80 -0.70
CA TYR A 47 7.45 7.34 -2.04
C TYR A 47 8.67 7.04 -2.92
N ARG A 48 9.67 7.93 -2.98
CA ARG A 48 10.94 7.67 -3.69
C ARG A 48 11.63 6.39 -3.22
N HIS A 49 11.58 6.07 -1.92
CA HIS A 49 12.15 4.84 -1.38
C HIS A 49 11.40 3.60 -1.90
N VAL A 50 10.06 3.61 -1.83
CA VAL A 50 9.23 2.51 -2.34
C VAL A 50 9.45 2.31 -3.84
N TYR A 51 9.50 3.41 -4.61
CA TYR A 51 9.76 3.39 -6.04
C TYR A 51 11.10 2.70 -6.36
N ARG A 52 12.19 3.17 -5.74
CA ARG A 52 13.53 2.61 -5.96
C ARG A 52 13.58 1.13 -5.61
N LYS A 53 12.99 0.73 -4.48
CA LYS A 53 12.93 -0.67 -4.06
C LYS A 53 12.22 -1.54 -5.11
N ALA A 54 11.10 -1.05 -5.65
CA ALA A 54 10.36 -1.77 -6.67
C ALA A 54 11.12 -1.85 -8.00
N MET A 55 11.77 -0.78 -8.44
CA MET A 55 12.59 -0.78 -9.65
C MET A 55 13.78 -1.73 -9.53
N CYS A 56 14.49 -1.73 -8.41
CA CYS A 56 15.55 -2.70 -8.14
C CYS A 56 15.02 -4.14 -8.17
N SER A 57 13.86 -4.39 -7.56
CA SER A 57 13.23 -5.72 -7.57
C SER A 57 12.84 -6.17 -8.98
N ARG A 58 12.28 -5.27 -9.79
CA ARG A 58 11.93 -5.52 -11.20
C ARG A 58 13.17 -5.86 -12.03
N GLN A 59 14.22 -5.06 -11.93
CA GLN A 59 15.48 -5.29 -12.63
C GLN A 59 16.12 -6.61 -12.20
N TYR A 60 16.13 -6.89 -10.90
CA TYR A 60 16.61 -8.16 -10.36
C TYR A 60 15.82 -9.35 -10.93
N TYR A 61 14.48 -9.26 -10.92
CA TYR A 61 13.63 -10.31 -11.48
C TYR A 61 13.91 -10.53 -12.96
N GLN A 62 14.06 -9.45 -13.73
CA GLN A 62 14.37 -9.55 -15.16
C GLN A 62 15.73 -10.21 -15.40
N ARG A 63 16.77 -9.81 -14.66
CA ARG A 63 18.13 -10.38 -14.76
C ARG A 63 18.18 -11.85 -14.35
N HIS A 64 17.40 -12.24 -13.34
CA HIS A 64 17.42 -13.60 -12.77
C HIS A 64 16.18 -14.43 -13.10
N ARG A 65 15.40 -14.01 -14.10
CA ARG A 65 14.08 -14.57 -14.41
C ARG A 65 14.12 -16.09 -14.57
N THR A 66 15.06 -16.59 -15.36
CA THR A 66 15.23 -18.01 -15.64
C THR A 66 15.47 -18.80 -14.36
N ASN A 67 16.42 -18.37 -13.52
CA ASN A 67 16.76 -18.99 -12.25
C ASN A 67 15.60 -18.96 -11.24
N ILE A 68 14.85 -17.87 -11.20
CA ILE A 68 13.67 -17.75 -10.33
C ILE A 68 12.59 -18.74 -10.78
N LEU A 69 12.31 -18.81 -12.09
CA LEU A 69 11.30 -19.70 -12.63
C LEU A 69 11.69 -21.18 -12.50
N THR A 70 12.97 -21.54 -12.69
CA THR A 70 13.43 -22.93 -12.48
C THR A 70 13.36 -23.33 -11.03
N LYS A 71 13.82 -22.49 -10.09
CA LYS A 71 13.65 -22.74 -8.64
C LYS A 71 12.20 -22.90 -8.24
N ALA A 72 11.31 -22.06 -8.79
CA ALA A 72 9.88 -22.18 -8.55
C ALA A 72 9.33 -23.52 -9.05
N LYS A 73 9.66 -23.91 -10.30
CA LYS A 73 9.26 -25.22 -10.86
C LYS A 73 9.74 -26.39 -10.01
N LEU A 74 10.99 -26.37 -9.54
CA LEU A 74 11.52 -27.42 -8.67
C LEU A 74 10.77 -27.49 -7.33
N LYS A 75 10.48 -26.34 -6.72
CA LYS A 75 9.71 -26.26 -5.47
C LYS A 75 8.28 -26.79 -5.62
N TYR A 76 7.64 -26.58 -6.78
CA TYR A 76 6.33 -27.16 -7.05
C TYR A 76 6.41 -28.68 -7.23
N LYS A 77 7.38 -29.18 -8.01
CA LYS A 77 7.59 -30.62 -8.18
C LYS A 77 7.88 -31.32 -6.85
N SER A 78 8.73 -30.73 -6.00
CA SER A 78 9.05 -31.31 -4.69
C SER A 78 7.83 -31.38 -3.78
N ARG A 79 6.88 -30.45 -3.93
CA ARG A 79 5.64 -30.39 -3.16
C ARG A 79 4.64 -31.48 -3.54
N ASP A 80 4.67 -31.93 -4.79
CA ASP A 80 3.84 -33.05 -5.25
C ASP A 80 4.38 -34.40 -4.73
N SER A 81 5.70 -34.50 -4.54
CA SER A 81 6.37 -35.67 -3.95
C SER A 81 6.37 -35.71 -2.41
N GLU A 82 5.77 -34.74 -1.74
CA GLU A 82 5.80 -34.68 -0.28
C GLU A 82 4.85 -35.68 0.40
N PRO A 83 5.20 -36.18 1.60
CA PRO A 83 4.33 -37.05 2.38
C PRO A 83 2.95 -36.43 2.63
N VAL A 84 1.92 -37.28 2.62
CA VAL A 84 0.50 -36.88 2.80
C VAL A 84 0.29 -36.08 4.10
N GLN A 85 1.00 -36.42 5.18
CA GLN A 85 0.94 -35.67 6.45
C GLN A 85 1.41 -34.21 6.30
N THR A 86 2.49 -33.97 5.56
CA THR A 86 3.02 -32.61 5.31
C THR A 86 2.05 -31.81 4.43
N GLN A 87 1.39 -32.46 3.47
CA GLN A 87 0.35 -31.82 2.66
C GLN A 87 -0.90 -31.47 3.48
N ALA A 88 -1.33 -32.36 4.38
CA ALA A 88 -2.48 -32.14 5.26
C ALA A 88 -2.25 -30.97 6.21
N SER A 89 -1.07 -30.90 6.84
CA SER A 89 -0.66 -29.79 7.71
C SER A 89 -0.69 -28.44 6.98
N ARG A 90 -0.22 -28.38 5.73
CA ARG A 90 -0.31 -27.16 4.90
C ARG A 90 -1.74 -26.75 4.60
N ARG A 91 -2.60 -27.70 4.24
CA ARG A 91 -4.03 -27.42 3.99
C ARG A 91 -4.72 -26.91 5.25
N GLU A 92 -4.35 -27.42 6.42
CA GLU A 92 -4.86 -26.93 7.69
C GLU A 92 -4.37 -25.51 8.01
N ALA A 93 -3.07 -25.25 7.86
CA ALA A 93 -2.52 -23.90 8.01
C ALA A 93 -3.20 -22.89 7.06
N GLN A 94 -3.45 -23.28 5.81
CA GLN A 94 -4.18 -22.47 4.84
C GLN A 94 -5.63 -22.20 5.29
N ARG A 95 -6.33 -23.21 5.82
CA ARG A 95 -7.69 -23.05 6.38
C ARG A 95 -7.71 -22.06 7.54
N ARG A 96 -6.77 -22.17 8.48
CA ARG A 96 -6.64 -21.24 9.61
C ARG A 96 -6.36 -19.82 9.14
N ALA A 97 -5.45 -19.64 8.18
CA ALA A 97 -5.16 -18.33 7.59
C ALA A 97 -6.40 -17.71 6.92
N GLN A 98 -7.17 -18.49 6.16
CA GLN A 98 -8.42 -18.01 5.56
C GLN A 98 -9.48 -17.63 6.60
N GLN A 99 -9.59 -18.42 7.68
CA GLN A 99 -10.50 -18.11 8.77
C GLN A 99 -10.13 -16.79 9.44
N ASN A 100 -8.85 -16.60 9.76
CA ASN A 100 -8.35 -15.37 10.36
C ASN A 100 -8.60 -14.16 9.45
N TYR A 101 -8.35 -14.30 8.14
CA TYR A 101 -8.66 -13.26 7.16
C TYR A 101 -10.14 -12.88 7.16
N ARG A 102 -11.05 -13.85 7.19
CA ARG A 102 -12.50 -13.60 7.26
C ARG A 102 -12.89 -12.86 8.54
N LEU A 103 -12.31 -13.24 9.68
CA LEU A 103 -12.55 -12.58 10.96
C LEU A 103 -12.08 -11.11 10.94
N GLN A 104 -10.86 -10.86 10.49
CA GLN A 104 -10.33 -9.50 10.36
C GLN A 104 -11.16 -8.63 9.41
N ASN A 105 -11.59 -9.17 8.27
CA ASN A 105 -12.46 -8.43 7.35
C ASN A 105 -13.82 -8.13 7.96
N ARG A 106 -14.39 -9.05 8.75
CA ARG A 106 -15.66 -8.81 9.46
C ARG A 106 -15.55 -7.62 10.40
N GLU A 107 -14.47 -7.53 11.17
CA GLU A 107 -14.21 -6.41 12.07
C GLU A 107 -14.03 -5.10 11.31
N LEU A 108 -13.27 -5.13 10.21
CA LEU A 108 -13.03 -3.96 9.37
C LEU A 108 -14.32 -3.44 8.72
N LEU A 109 -15.18 -4.34 8.25
CA LEU A 109 -16.52 -3.96 7.74
C LEU A 109 -17.39 -3.35 8.83
N ALA A 110 -17.40 -3.95 10.03
CA ALA A 110 -18.12 -3.39 11.17
C ALA A 110 -17.60 -2.01 11.59
N LYS A 111 -16.30 -1.77 11.50
CA LYS A 111 -15.70 -0.45 11.75
C LYS A 111 -16.13 0.57 10.69
N LYS A 112 -16.03 0.22 9.40
CA LYS A 112 -16.48 1.08 8.28
C LYS A 112 -17.97 1.43 8.38
N GLU A 113 -18.79 0.47 8.80
CA GLU A 113 -20.22 0.70 9.04
C GLU A 113 -20.46 1.70 10.19
N ARG A 114 -19.75 1.55 11.31
CA ARG A 114 -19.78 2.51 12.42
C ARG A 114 -19.37 3.91 11.98
N GLU A 115 -18.27 4.04 11.24
CA GLU A 115 -17.81 5.31 10.68
C GLU A 115 -18.81 5.92 9.69
N ARG A 116 -19.46 5.11 8.85
CA ARG A 116 -20.54 5.58 7.96
C ARG A 116 -21.71 6.14 8.75
N ARG A 117 -22.18 5.44 9.80
CA ARG A 117 -23.27 5.91 10.66
C ARG A 117 -22.92 7.21 11.38
N LEU A 118 -21.70 7.33 11.89
CA LEU A 118 -21.20 8.57 12.52
C LEU A 118 -21.17 9.73 11.52
N ARG A 119 -20.70 9.50 10.29
CA ARG A 119 -20.74 10.51 9.22
C ARG A 119 -22.16 10.91 8.88
N LYS A 120 -23.08 9.96 8.73
CA LYS A 120 -24.50 10.24 8.48
C LYS A 120 -25.10 11.10 9.59
N LYS A 121 -24.87 10.72 10.85
CA LYS A 121 -25.33 11.49 12.02
C LYS A 121 -24.74 12.90 12.04
N ARG A 122 -23.47 13.08 11.69
CA ARG A 122 -22.82 14.40 11.58
C ARG A 122 -23.50 15.27 10.52
N MET A 123 -23.76 14.71 9.33
CA MET A 123 -24.45 15.41 8.24
C MET A 123 -25.88 15.83 8.66
N GLU A 124 -26.64 14.90 9.25
CA GLU A 124 -27.98 15.16 9.77
C GLU A 124 -27.98 16.25 10.87
N SER A 125 -26.96 16.29 11.74
CA SER A 125 -26.86 17.34 12.77
C SER A 125 -26.49 18.72 12.23
N THR A 126 -25.79 18.80 11.09
CA THR A 126 -25.47 20.08 10.43
C THR A 126 -26.63 20.66 9.64
N GLU A 127 -27.62 19.83 9.25
CA GLU A 127 -28.82 20.28 8.54
C GLU A 127 -29.93 20.81 9.49
N ILE A 128 -29.76 20.70 10.81
CA ILE A 128 -30.75 21.09 11.84
C ILE A 128 -30.39 22.43 12.52
N ILE A 129 -29.55 23.27 11.90
CA ILE A 129 -29.45 24.68 12.35
C ILE A 129 -30.61 25.43 11.67
N PRO A 130 -31.64 25.87 12.42
CA PRO A 130 -32.69 26.68 11.83
C PRO A 130 -32.06 28.00 11.37
N ALA A 131 -32.28 28.32 10.09
CA ALA A 131 -32.08 29.65 9.56
C ALA A 131 -33.12 30.58 10.18
N ASP A 132 -32.90 30.98 11.44
CA ASP A 132 -33.58 32.10 12.07
C ASP A 132 -32.70 32.61 13.22
N GLN A 133 -31.88 33.62 12.90
CA GLN A 133 -31.63 34.84 13.68
C GLN A 133 -30.76 35.81 12.88
#